data_AF-A0A954R6A2-F1
#
_entry.id   AF-A0A954R6A2-F1
#
_cell.length_a   1.000
_cell.length_b   1.000
_cell.length_c   1.000
_cell.angle_alpha   90.00
_cell.angle_beta   90.00
_cell.angle_gamma   90.00
#
_symmetry.space_group_name_H-M   'P 1'
#
loop_
_entity.id
_entity.type
_entity.pdbx_description
1 polymer ?
#
loop_
_entity_poly.entity_id
_entity_poly.type
_entity_poly.pdbx_seq_one_letter_code
_entity_poly.pdbx_strand_id
1 'polypeptide(L)'
;RTPEVVLLPIGGVSRLERIPEEPQAEFVIAIAGPAVTLVIALALIVLLGGLPPPDELIEITGPRSLIVQLAYANVVLFVFNLLPAFPMDGGRVLRAGLSHWFGHRQGTRIAAGIGQAMAFVLGLAGVFSENIILVLIAVFIYFAAGSERGIVELRGITSGRPANESMITRFVSLDGGERVSKAADALIRTEQ
;
A
#
# COMPACT_ATOMS: atom_id res chain seq x y z
N ARG A 1 10.47 10.11 -7.93
CA ARG A 1 11.09 10.56 -6.65
C ARG A 1 10.08 10.27 -5.53
N THR A 2 10.47 10.24 -4.26
CA THR A 2 9.55 10.12 -3.10
C THR A 2 9.33 11.52 -2.52
N PRO A 3 8.26 12.24 -2.89
CA PRO A 3 8.15 13.67 -2.57
C PRO A 3 7.74 13.93 -1.12
N GLU A 4 7.13 12.94 -0.43
CA GLU A 4 6.54 13.16 0.89
C GLU A 4 6.35 11.83 1.65
N VAL A 5 6.69 11.84 2.95
CA VAL A 5 6.37 10.77 3.90
C VAL A 5 5.44 11.36 4.96
N VAL A 6 4.19 10.89 4.98
CA VAL A 6 3.18 11.34 5.95
C VAL A 6 3.10 10.34 7.09
N LEU A 7 3.34 10.79 8.32
CA LEU A 7 3.20 9.97 9.52
C LEU A 7 1.74 10.04 10.01
N LEU A 8 1.00 8.96 9.83
CA LEU A 8 -0.32 8.75 10.40
C LEU A 8 -0.21 7.99 11.73
N PRO A 9 -1.23 8.04 12.61
CA PRO A 9 -1.27 7.23 13.83
C PRO A 9 -1.12 5.72 13.60
N ILE A 10 -1.40 5.26 12.38
CA ILE A 10 -1.31 3.88 11.91
C ILE A 10 -0.01 3.56 11.16
N GLY A 11 0.92 4.52 11.02
CA GLY A 11 2.22 4.33 10.38
C GLY A 11 2.60 5.42 9.38
N GLY A 12 3.75 5.28 8.72
CA GLY A 12 4.23 6.19 7.69
C GLY A 12 3.76 5.80 6.30
N VAL A 13 3.02 6.68 5.61
CA VAL A 13 2.63 6.48 4.20
C VAL A 13 3.55 7.32 3.32
N SER A 14 4.39 6.65 2.52
CA SER A 14 5.19 7.30 1.48
C SER A 14 4.37 7.41 0.20
N ARG A 15 4.14 8.63 -0.30
CA ARG A 15 3.53 8.84 -1.62
C ARG A 15 4.59 8.59 -2.71
N LEU A 16 4.50 7.49 -3.43
CA LEU A 16 5.30 7.29 -4.64
C LEU A 16 4.61 7.97 -5.84
N GLU A 17 5.32 8.80 -6.58
CA GLU A 17 4.82 9.49 -7.79
C GLU A 17 4.39 8.51 -8.91
N ARG A 18 4.96 7.32 -8.95
CA ARG A 18 4.57 6.23 -9.85
C ARG A 18 4.73 4.89 -9.15
N ILE A 19 3.69 4.06 -9.22
CA ILE A 19 3.79 2.63 -8.91
C ILE A 19 4.54 2.00 -10.09
N PRO A 20 5.69 1.35 -9.89
CA PRO A 20 6.41 0.68 -10.98
C PRO A 20 5.49 -0.34 -11.66
N GLU A 21 5.36 -0.27 -12.98
CA GLU A 21 4.53 -1.21 -13.75
C GLU A 21 5.23 -2.58 -13.93
N GLU A 22 6.55 -2.62 -13.72
CA GLU A 22 7.37 -3.81 -13.83
C GLU A 22 7.32 -4.66 -12.54
N PRO A 23 6.84 -5.91 -12.58
CA PRO A 23 6.71 -6.76 -11.39
C PRO A 23 8.03 -7.00 -10.65
N GLN A 24 9.15 -7.06 -11.37
CA GLN A 24 10.47 -7.29 -10.77
C GLN A 24 10.95 -6.07 -9.96
N ALA A 25 10.74 -4.86 -10.48
CA ALA A 25 11.06 -3.63 -9.77
C ALA A 25 10.20 -3.48 -8.50
N GLU A 26 8.91 -3.80 -8.59
CA GLU A 26 8.00 -3.80 -7.45
C GLU A 26 8.46 -4.77 -6.35
N PHE A 27 8.89 -5.98 -6.71
CA PHE A 27 9.38 -6.98 -5.76
C PHE A 27 10.62 -6.51 -4.99
N VAL A 28 11.61 -5.94 -5.70
CA VAL A 28 12.85 -5.43 -5.07
C VAL A 28 12.53 -4.28 -4.11
N ILE A 29 11.67 -3.35 -4.52
CA ILE A 29 11.27 -2.22 -3.69
C ILE A 29 10.47 -2.69 -2.46
N ALA A 30 9.57 -3.67 -2.62
CA ALA A 30 8.79 -4.22 -1.52
C ALA A 30 9.66 -4.96 -0.49
N ILE A 31 10.75 -5.61 -0.91
CA ILE A 31 11.69 -6.27 0.02
C ILE A 31 12.63 -5.28 0.71
N ALA A 32 12.91 -4.13 0.10
CA ALA A 32 13.82 -3.15 0.67
C ALA A 32 13.38 -2.66 2.06
N GLY A 33 12.08 -2.44 2.29
CA GLY A 33 11.53 -2.04 3.59
C GLY A 33 11.78 -3.07 4.71
N PRO A 34 11.32 -4.32 4.55
CA PRO A 34 11.60 -5.41 5.49
C PRO A 34 13.10 -5.64 5.68
N ALA A 35 13.92 -5.54 4.62
CA ALA A 35 15.37 -5.73 4.72
C ALA A 35 16.02 -4.68 5.63
N VAL A 36 15.68 -3.39 5.46
CA VAL A 36 16.19 -2.32 6.32
C VAL A 36 15.74 -2.52 7.77
N THR A 37 14.46 -2.85 7.97
CA THR A 37 13.90 -3.12 9.31
C THR A 37 14.63 -4.29 9.99
N LEU A 38 14.91 -5.36 9.25
CA LEU A 38 15.66 -6.52 9.75
C LEU A 38 17.09 -6.16 10.12
N VAL A 39 17.79 -5.39 9.28
CA VAL A 39 19.16 -4.93 9.56
C VAL A 39 19.20 -4.09 10.83
N ILE A 40 18.25 -3.16 11.00
CA ILE A 40 18.14 -2.34 12.22
C ILE A 40 17.86 -3.24 13.44
N ALA A 41 16.92 -4.17 13.35
CA ALA A 41 16.62 -5.10 14.43
C ALA A 41 17.85 -5.90 14.85
N LEU A 42 18.57 -6.49 13.89
CA LEU A 42 19.77 -7.27 14.15
C LEU A 42 20.90 -6.43 14.75
N ALA A 43 21.11 -5.21 14.26
CA ALA A 43 22.12 -4.30 14.80
C ALA A 43 21.84 -3.95 16.27
N LEU A 44 20.58 -3.71 16.63
CA LEU A 44 20.17 -3.44 18.00
C LEU A 44 20.31 -4.67 18.91
N ILE A 45 19.94 -5.85 18.41
CA ILE A 45 20.11 -7.13 19.15
C ILE A 45 21.60 -7.41 19.41
N VAL A 46 22.47 -7.19 18.43
CA VAL A 46 23.92 -7.34 18.60
C VAL A 46 24.47 -6.33 19.60
N LEU A 47 24.02 -5.06 19.53
CA LEU A 47 24.40 -4.01 20.49
C LEU A 47 24.01 -4.36 21.93
N LEU A 48 22.86 -5.01 22.11
CA LEU A 48 22.35 -5.48 23.40
C LEU A 48 23.03 -6.77 23.89
N GLY A 49 23.88 -7.40 23.08
CA GLY A 49 24.55 -8.66 23.40
C GLY A 49 23.65 -9.89 23.27
N GLY A 50 22.49 -9.78 22.61
CA GLY A 50 21.51 -10.84 22.47
C GLY A 50 20.08 -10.30 22.40
N LEU A 51 19.13 -11.20 22.16
CA LEU A 51 17.72 -10.84 22.23
C LEU A 51 17.36 -10.64 23.72
N PRO A 52 17.04 -9.41 24.17
CA PRO A 52 16.65 -9.17 25.54
C PRO A 52 15.38 -9.97 25.88
N PRO A 53 15.20 -10.39 27.13
CA PRO A 53 14.02 -11.15 27.52
C PRO A 53 12.77 -10.24 27.57
N PRO A 54 11.55 -10.77 27.37
CA PRO A 54 10.35 -9.96 27.17
C PRO A 54 9.93 -9.10 28.37
N ASP A 55 10.36 -9.46 29.57
CA ASP A 55 10.21 -8.71 30.82
C ASP A 55 10.91 -7.34 30.76
N GLU A 56 12.06 -7.24 30.09
CA GLU A 56 12.78 -5.97 29.91
C GLU A 56 12.01 -4.94 29.03
N LEU A 57 10.96 -5.34 28.28
CA LEU A 57 10.11 -4.36 27.57
C LEU A 57 9.37 -3.42 28.54
N ILE A 58 8.95 -3.96 29.68
CA ILE A 58 8.03 -3.29 30.61
C ILE A 58 8.81 -2.40 31.58
N GLU A 59 10.09 -2.72 31.81
CA GLU A 59 10.97 -1.94 32.67
C GLU A 59 11.43 -0.63 32.01
N ILE A 60 10.86 0.50 32.42
CA ILE A 60 11.28 1.84 31.97
C ILE A 60 12.41 2.35 32.87
N THR A 61 13.53 1.62 32.90
CA THR A 61 14.65 1.94 33.78
C THR A 61 15.90 2.32 32.96
N GLY A 62 15.91 3.55 32.43
CA GLY A 62 17.09 4.17 31.83
C GLY A 62 17.28 4.02 30.31
N PRO A 63 18.43 4.45 29.75
CA PRO A 63 18.65 4.50 28.30
C PRO A 63 18.61 3.14 27.60
N ARG A 64 18.93 2.06 28.33
CA ARG A 64 18.91 0.69 27.80
C ARG A 64 17.48 0.25 27.44
N SER A 65 16.46 0.62 28.21
CA SER A 65 15.08 0.21 27.93
C SER A 65 14.57 0.79 26.60
N LEU A 66 14.99 2.00 26.24
CA LEU A 66 14.69 2.58 24.92
C LEU A 66 15.26 1.74 23.79
N ILE A 67 16.49 1.25 23.92
CA ILE A 67 17.13 0.40 22.90
C ILE A 67 16.40 -0.95 22.80
N VAL A 68 16.01 -1.55 23.92
CA VAL A 68 15.21 -2.78 23.96
C VAL A 68 13.85 -2.58 23.28
N GLN A 69 13.14 -1.50 23.61
CA GLN A 69 11.86 -1.16 22.99
C GLN A 69 11.99 -0.92 21.48
N LEU A 70 13.06 -0.24 21.04
CA LEU A 70 13.34 -0.05 19.61
C LEU A 70 13.66 -1.37 18.91
N ALA A 71 14.40 -2.29 19.54
CA ALA A 71 14.70 -3.60 18.98
C ALA A 71 13.40 -4.40 18.79
N TYR A 72 12.56 -4.48 19.81
CA TYR A 72 11.27 -5.15 19.74
C TYR A 72 10.33 -4.49 18.73
N ALA A 73 10.27 -3.16 18.68
CA ALA A 73 9.46 -2.45 17.70
C ALA A 73 9.89 -2.80 16.26
N ASN A 74 11.19 -2.86 15.96
CA ASN A 74 11.67 -3.26 14.64
C ASN A 74 11.38 -4.74 14.34
N VAL A 75 11.50 -5.64 15.32
CA VAL A 75 11.14 -7.05 15.13
C VAL A 75 9.64 -7.20 14.83
N VAL A 76 8.79 -6.53 15.59
CA VAL A 76 7.35 -6.50 15.36
C VAL A 76 7.05 -5.90 13.99
N LEU A 77 7.64 -4.76 13.64
CA LEU A 77 7.46 -4.12 12.34
C LEU A 77 7.91 -5.03 11.18
N PHE A 78 9.01 -5.76 11.35
CA PHE A 78 9.49 -6.73 10.37
C PHE A 78 8.49 -7.87 10.18
N VAL A 79 8.02 -8.49 11.27
CA VAL A 79 7.05 -9.60 11.21
C VAL A 79 5.75 -9.15 10.58
N PHE A 80 5.21 -7.99 10.98
CA PHE A 80 4.00 -7.42 10.39
C PHE A 80 4.21 -7.11 8.90
N ASN A 81 5.32 -6.47 8.52
CA ASN A 81 5.57 -6.16 7.11
C ASN A 81 5.77 -7.41 6.24
N LEU A 82 6.08 -8.57 6.81
CA LEU A 82 6.23 -9.82 6.06
C LEU A 82 4.89 -10.56 5.84
N LEU A 83 3.82 -10.16 6.53
CA LEU A 83 2.52 -10.80 6.41
C LEU A 83 1.98 -10.66 4.97
N PRO A 84 1.41 -11.73 4.38
CA PRO A 84 0.92 -11.76 3.00
C PRO A 84 -0.45 -11.07 2.88
N ALA A 85 -0.58 -9.83 3.33
CA ALA A 85 -1.82 -9.06 3.23
C ALA A 85 -1.54 -7.58 2.96
N PHE A 86 -2.39 -6.94 2.17
CA PHE A 86 -2.36 -5.48 2.01
C PHE A 86 -2.87 -4.80 3.28
N PRO A 87 -2.29 -3.65 3.67
CA PRO A 87 -1.37 -2.79 2.92
C PRO A 87 0.12 -3.07 3.15
N MET A 88 0.46 -4.20 3.79
CA MET A 88 1.83 -4.53 4.20
C MET A 88 2.71 -4.89 3.00
N ASP A 89 4.03 -4.73 3.17
CA ASP A 89 4.99 -4.99 2.09
C ASP A 89 4.95 -6.45 1.61
N GLY A 90 4.68 -7.41 2.49
CA GLY A 90 4.52 -8.83 2.16
C GLY A 90 3.35 -9.09 1.21
N GLY A 91 2.28 -8.30 1.28
CA GLY A 91 1.20 -8.31 0.29
C GLY A 91 1.65 -7.86 -1.09
N ARG A 92 2.54 -6.86 -1.15
CA ARG A 92 3.16 -6.37 -2.40
C ARG A 92 4.15 -7.38 -2.97
N VAL A 93 4.98 -8.00 -2.12
CA VAL A 93 5.89 -9.10 -2.50
C VAL A 93 5.09 -10.25 -3.12
N LEU A 94 4.02 -10.68 -2.45
CA LEU A 94 3.13 -11.73 -2.95
C LEU A 94 2.47 -11.34 -4.29
N ARG A 95 1.96 -10.10 -4.40
CA ARG A 95 1.39 -9.58 -5.65
C ARG A 95 2.41 -9.59 -6.78
N ALA A 96 3.62 -9.09 -6.54
CA ALA A 96 4.67 -9.01 -7.55
C ALA A 96 5.05 -10.40 -8.08
N GLY A 97 5.19 -11.38 -7.18
CA GLY A 97 5.40 -12.79 -7.55
C GLY A 97 4.24 -13.37 -8.37
N LEU A 98 2.99 -13.20 -7.90
CA LEU A 98 1.81 -13.69 -8.62
C LEU A 98 1.60 -13.00 -9.97
N SER A 99 1.96 -11.72 -10.07
CA SER A 99 1.80 -10.94 -11.30
C SER A 99 2.72 -11.42 -12.41
N HIS A 100 3.84 -12.08 -12.08
CA HIS A 100 4.72 -12.70 -13.06
C HIS A 100 4.03 -13.83 -13.84
N TRP A 101 3.16 -14.61 -13.19
CA TRP A 101 2.46 -15.74 -13.80
C TRP A 101 1.05 -15.41 -14.30
N PHE A 102 0.31 -14.56 -13.58
CA PHE A 102 -1.11 -14.31 -13.84
C PHE A 102 -1.39 -12.91 -14.42
N GLY A 103 -0.36 -12.06 -14.57
CA GLY A 103 -0.51 -10.66 -14.93
C GLY A 103 -0.98 -9.79 -13.76
N HIS A 104 -0.74 -8.48 -13.85
CA HIS A 104 -0.89 -7.54 -12.74
C HIS A 104 -2.29 -7.50 -12.12
N ARG A 105 -3.35 -7.52 -12.94
CA ARG A 105 -4.74 -7.49 -12.47
C ARG A 105 -5.10 -8.73 -11.66
N GLN A 106 -4.81 -9.92 -12.20
CA GLN A 106 -5.19 -11.17 -11.55
C GLN A 106 -4.29 -11.47 -10.35
N GLY A 107 -2.99 -11.14 -10.43
CA GLY A 107 -2.07 -11.20 -9.30
C GLY A 107 -2.54 -10.34 -8.12
N THR A 108 -3.00 -9.11 -8.37
CA THR A 108 -3.57 -8.25 -7.32
C THR A 108 -4.82 -8.86 -6.70
N ARG A 109 -5.73 -9.40 -7.53
CA ARG A 109 -6.98 -10.01 -7.04
C ARG A 109 -6.70 -11.20 -6.11
N ILE A 110 -5.76 -12.07 -6.49
CA ILE A 110 -5.35 -13.24 -5.70
C ILE A 110 -4.63 -12.79 -4.42
N ALA A 111 -3.67 -11.88 -4.50
CA ALA A 111 -2.93 -11.38 -3.34
C ALA A 111 -3.85 -10.71 -2.31
N ALA A 112 -4.78 -9.87 -2.76
CA ALA A 112 -5.81 -9.31 -1.89
C ALA A 112 -6.74 -10.40 -1.33
N GLY A 113 -7.02 -11.47 -2.08
CA GLY A 113 -7.77 -12.66 -1.64
C GLY A 113 -7.13 -13.33 -0.44
N ILE A 114 -5.85 -13.65 -0.60
CA ILE A 114 -5.02 -14.24 0.45
C ILE A 114 -4.96 -13.30 1.65
N GLY A 115 -4.79 -11.98 1.42
CA GLY A 115 -4.76 -11.00 2.50
C GLY A 115 -6.06 -10.93 3.31
N GLN A 116 -7.22 -11.00 2.66
CA GLN A 116 -8.52 -11.06 3.34
C GLN A 116 -8.73 -12.36 4.12
N ALA A 117 -8.32 -13.50 3.54
CA ALA A 117 -8.37 -14.77 4.25
C ALA A 117 -7.47 -14.76 5.50
N MET A 118 -6.26 -14.21 5.37
CA MET A 118 -5.32 -14.05 6.48
C MET A 118 -5.90 -13.12 7.56
N ALA A 119 -6.49 -11.98 7.15
CA ALA A 119 -7.17 -11.07 8.07
C ALA A 119 -8.32 -11.75 8.82
N PHE A 120 -9.09 -12.62 8.16
CA PHE A 120 -10.15 -13.39 8.81
C PHE A 120 -9.59 -14.36 9.86
N VAL A 121 -8.51 -15.08 9.54
CA VAL A 121 -7.83 -15.97 10.49
C VAL A 121 -7.28 -15.21 11.69
N LEU A 122 -6.64 -14.05 11.47
CA LEU A 122 -6.20 -13.19 12.56
C LEU A 122 -7.38 -12.69 13.40
N GLY A 123 -8.46 -12.22 12.78
CA GLY A 123 -9.64 -11.74 13.50
C GLY A 123 -10.22 -12.84 14.38
N LEU A 124 -10.30 -14.06 13.86
CA LEU A 124 -10.76 -15.22 14.62
C LEU A 124 -9.81 -15.56 15.78
N ALA A 125 -8.50 -15.56 15.55
CA ALA A 125 -7.51 -15.73 16.60
C ALA A 125 -7.60 -14.63 17.68
N GLY A 126 -7.91 -13.38 17.28
CA GLY A 126 -8.12 -12.25 18.18
C GLY A 126 -9.33 -12.44 19.08
N VAL A 127 -10.43 -12.95 18.53
CA VAL A 127 -11.64 -13.29 19.30
C VAL A 127 -11.34 -14.41 20.30
N PHE A 128 -10.67 -15.49 19.87
CA PHE A 128 -10.32 -16.60 20.76
C PHE A 128 -9.30 -16.23 21.85
N SER A 129 -8.44 -15.24 21.59
CA SER A 129 -7.45 -14.75 22.54
C SER A 129 -7.96 -13.56 23.38
N GLU A 130 -9.24 -13.19 23.26
CA GLU A 130 -9.86 -12.03 23.90
C GLU A 130 -9.12 -10.70 23.64
N ASN A 131 -8.36 -10.61 22.54
CA ASN A 131 -7.52 -9.48 22.21
C ASN A 131 -8.23 -8.55 21.22
N ILE A 132 -8.91 -7.53 21.76
CA ILE A 132 -9.66 -6.53 20.98
C ILE A 132 -8.76 -5.80 19.97
N ILE A 133 -7.50 -5.53 20.32
CA ILE A 133 -6.56 -4.84 19.43
C ILE A 133 -6.28 -5.69 18.20
N LEU A 134 -6.08 -7.00 18.38
CA LEU A 134 -5.81 -7.92 17.28
C LEU A 134 -7.03 -8.06 16.35
N VAL A 135 -8.24 -8.05 16.90
CA VAL A 135 -9.49 -7.99 16.13
C VAL A 135 -9.58 -6.69 15.32
N LEU A 136 -9.26 -5.54 15.93
CA LEU A 136 -9.24 -4.24 15.24
C LEU A 136 -8.24 -4.22 14.08
N ILE A 137 -7.02 -4.74 14.31
CA ILE A 137 -5.99 -4.86 13.28
C ILE A 137 -6.50 -5.75 12.13
N ALA A 138 -7.11 -6.89 12.45
CA ALA A 138 -7.69 -7.79 11.44
C ALA A 138 -8.76 -7.11 10.59
N VAL A 139 -9.68 -6.36 11.21
CA VAL A 139 -10.71 -5.58 10.50
C VAL A 139 -10.07 -4.57 9.56
N PHE A 140 -9.06 -3.83 10.03
CA PHE A 140 -8.34 -2.87 9.22
C PHE A 140 -7.66 -3.52 8.00
N ILE A 141 -6.95 -4.64 8.21
CA ILE A 141 -6.29 -5.40 7.13
C ILE A 141 -7.33 -5.88 6.11
N TYR A 142 -8.48 -6.39 6.57
CA TYR A 142 -9.53 -6.90 5.68
C TYR A 142 -10.07 -5.82 4.73
N PHE A 143 -10.35 -4.61 5.25
CA PHE A 143 -10.81 -3.48 4.45
C PHE A 143 -9.72 -2.91 3.54
N ALA A 144 -8.49 -2.78 4.06
CA ALA A 144 -7.36 -2.31 3.28
C ALA A 144 -7.10 -3.21 2.06
N ALA A 145 -7.10 -4.53 2.25
CA ALA A 145 -6.97 -5.48 1.16
C ALA A 145 -8.11 -5.41 0.14
N GLY A 146 -9.34 -5.12 0.58
CA GLY A 146 -10.47 -4.88 -0.32
C GLY A 146 -10.29 -3.62 -1.18
N SER A 147 -9.80 -2.53 -0.58
CA SER A 147 -9.64 -1.23 -1.26
C SER A 147 -8.64 -1.28 -2.42
N GLU A 148 -7.55 -2.06 -2.28
CA GLU A 148 -6.51 -2.21 -3.31
C GLU A 148 -7.08 -2.83 -4.61
N ARG A 149 -8.03 -3.77 -4.49
CA ARG A 149 -8.69 -4.37 -5.67
C ARG A 149 -9.49 -3.34 -6.47
N GLY A 150 -10.25 -2.49 -5.76
CA GLY A 150 -11.12 -1.49 -6.40
C GLY A 150 -10.33 -0.47 -7.21
N ILE A 151 -9.15 -0.06 -6.73
CA ILE A 151 -8.27 0.89 -7.43
C ILE A 151 -7.75 0.30 -8.75
N VAL A 152 -7.33 -0.97 -8.74
CA VAL A 152 -6.82 -1.65 -9.94
C VAL A 152 -7.93 -1.94 -10.96
N GLU A 153 -9.14 -2.26 -10.49
CA GLU A 153 -10.29 -2.52 -11.36
C GLU A 153 -10.74 -1.25 -12.10
N LEU A 154 -10.80 -0.11 -11.42
CA LEU A 154 -11.14 1.19 -12.03
C LEU A 154 -10.12 1.62 -13.10
N ARG A 155 -8.82 1.41 -12.86
CA ARG A 155 -7.78 1.68 -13.87
C ARG A 155 -7.88 0.75 -15.07
N GLY A 156 -8.30 -0.50 -14.86
CA GLY A 156 -8.48 -1.48 -15.93
C GLY A 156 -9.56 -1.10 -16.95
N ILE A 157 -10.54 -0.26 -16.56
CA ILE A 157 -11.63 0.21 -17.43
C ILE A 157 -11.13 1.31 -18.39
N THR A 158 -10.17 2.13 -17.96
CA THR A 158 -9.61 3.22 -18.77
C THR A 158 -8.38 2.78 -19.58
N SER A 159 -7.61 1.81 -19.08
CA SER A 159 -6.43 1.29 -19.78
C SER A 159 -6.82 0.39 -20.96
N GLY A 160 -6.57 0.85 -22.19
CA GLY A 160 -6.80 0.08 -23.41
C GLY A 160 -7.92 0.61 -24.31
N ARG A 161 -8.66 1.63 -23.87
CA ARG A 161 -9.55 2.39 -24.75
C ARG A 161 -8.80 3.56 -25.38
N PRO A 162 -8.74 3.67 -26.72
CA PRO A 162 -8.10 4.81 -27.35
C PRO A 162 -8.84 6.10 -26.97
N ALA A 163 -8.11 7.20 -26.76
CA ALA A 163 -8.70 8.45 -26.28
C ALA A 163 -9.84 8.96 -27.19
N ASN A 164 -9.81 8.62 -28.48
CA ASN A 164 -10.87 8.93 -29.43
C ASN A 164 -12.23 8.30 -29.10
N GLU A 165 -12.29 7.22 -28.32
CA GLU A 165 -13.55 6.60 -27.87
C GLU A 165 -14.24 7.38 -26.75
N SER A 166 -13.49 8.20 -26.02
CA SER A 166 -14.01 8.98 -24.88
C SER A 166 -13.91 10.49 -25.07
N MET A 167 -13.20 10.94 -26.10
CA MET A 167 -13.02 12.36 -26.42
C MET A 167 -14.16 12.84 -27.32
N ILE A 168 -14.64 14.06 -27.06
CA ILE A 168 -15.58 14.74 -27.95
C ILE A 168 -14.87 14.92 -29.30
N THR A 169 -15.33 14.23 -30.34
CA THR A 169 -14.72 14.29 -31.70
C THR A 169 -15.26 15.43 -32.55
N ARG A 170 -16.27 16.14 -32.05
CA ARG A 170 -16.94 17.23 -32.75
C ARG A 170 -16.46 18.57 -32.19
N PHE A 171 -15.41 19.12 -32.79
CA PHE A 171 -14.84 20.42 -32.42
C PHE A 171 -15.38 21.51 -33.34
N VAL A 172 -15.71 22.67 -32.78
CA VAL A 172 -15.96 23.89 -33.56
C VAL A 172 -14.67 24.70 -33.59
N SER A 173 -14.07 24.87 -34.76
CA SER A 173 -12.89 25.74 -34.95
C SER A 173 -13.35 27.17 -35.24
N LEU A 174 -12.87 28.13 -34.46
CA LEU A 174 -13.08 29.57 -34.67
C LEU A 174 -11.83 30.18 -35.26
N ASP A 175 -12.01 31.05 -36.25
CA ASP A 175 -10.90 31.78 -36.88
C ASP A 175 -10.69 33.16 -36.21
N GLY A 176 -9.48 33.71 -36.26
CA GLY A 176 -9.09 34.90 -35.51
C GLY A 176 -9.85 36.19 -35.89
N GLY A 177 -10.54 36.19 -37.03
CA GLY A 177 -11.39 37.28 -37.51
C GLY A 177 -12.88 37.16 -37.16
N GLU A 178 -13.30 36.10 -36.48
CA GLU A 178 -14.72 35.87 -36.20
C GLU A 178 -15.26 36.73 -35.05
N ARG A 179 -16.52 37.13 -35.16
CA ARG A 179 -17.20 37.93 -34.14
C ARG A 179 -17.42 37.09 -32.88
N VAL A 180 -17.25 37.73 -31.72
CA VAL A 180 -17.47 37.14 -30.39
C VAL A 180 -18.85 36.48 -30.26
N SER A 181 -19.88 37.01 -30.95
CA SER A 181 -21.22 36.41 -30.98
C SER A 181 -21.23 34.98 -31.53
N LYS A 182 -20.39 34.68 -32.52
CA LYS A 182 -20.29 33.34 -33.13
C LYS A 182 -19.62 32.34 -32.19
N ALA A 183 -18.67 32.81 -31.38
CA ALA A 183 -18.06 32.02 -30.31
C ALA A 183 -19.08 31.70 -29.20
N ALA A 184 -19.91 32.69 -28.82
CA ALA A 184 -20.98 32.49 -27.84
C ALA A 184 -22.03 31.47 -28.32
N ASP A 185 -22.46 31.57 -29.58
CA ASP A 185 -23.39 30.61 -30.18
C ASP A 185 -22.81 29.18 -30.27
N ALA A 186 -21.50 29.06 -30.56
CA ALA A 186 -20.81 27.79 -30.59
C ALA A 186 -20.70 27.13 -29.20
N LEU A 187 -20.52 27.93 -28.16
CA LEU A 187 -20.46 27.46 -26.77
C LEU A 187 -21.82 26.91 -26.32
N ILE A 188 -22.90 27.65 -26.60
CA ILE A 188 -24.28 27.24 -26.25
C ILE A 188 -24.67 25.94 -26.95
N ARG A 189 -24.22 25.71 -28.19
CA ARG A 189 -24.51 24.49 -28.95
C ARG A 189 -23.75 23.24 -28.49
N THR A 190 -22.70 23.39 -27.68
CA THR A 190 -21.85 22.26 -27.25
C THR A 190 -22.28 21.71 -25.88
N GLU A 191 -23.15 22.44 -25.15
CA GLU A 191 -23.63 22.11 -23.80
C GLU A 191 -24.94 21.28 -23.76
N GLN A 192 -25.46 20.82 -24.92
CA GLN A 192 -26.61 19.91 -25.02
C GLN A 192 -26.22 18.58 -25.67
#